data_AF-A0A226M8C8-F1
#
_entry.id   AF-A0A226M8C8-F1
#
_cell.length_a   1.000
_cell.length_b   1.000
_cell.length_c   1.000
_cell.angle_alpha   90.00
_cell.angle_beta   90.00
_cell.angle_gamma   90.00
#
_symmetry.space_group_name_H-M   'P 1'
#
loop_
_entity.id
_entity.type
_entity.pdbx_description
1 polymer ?
#
loop_
_entity_poly.entity_id
_entity_poly.type
_entity_poly.pdbx_seq_one_letter_code
_entity_poly.pdbx_strand_id
1 'polypeptide(L)'
;MALDQMLHTLVFVHPTASIGEELQSVFQVLLPFTSLQNAAVRQRAVGRIWKLSHSLALFCQAWLHGSMGRISLARYKELRLPVLGQLVGSLVLCCAYQEDRTRRSAVSALRHLYAFILERARWESPQGEDQEKLKQWEDDHKFSLSWTTNVTVIVLRFAKHFYSSEKTDFILTALQGMSDCSNYSTQLAATLMGVLMVDFKPAPTDVQRIVMAIHRSRKLITEERAQRTIQNTFPWLAASDPCATTLSLLRCSHTCDK
;
A
#
# COMPACT_ATOMS: atom_id res chain seq x y z
N MET A 1 12.11 7.47 -20.88
CA MET A 1 11.86 8.85 -21.33
C MET A 1 10.60 8.93 -22.17
N ALA A 2 10.55 8.39 -23.40
CA ALA A 2 9.33 8.47 -24.23
C ALA A 2 8.07 7.86 -23.58
N LEU A 3 8.16 6.61 -23.09
CA LEU A 3 7.02 5.96 -22.42
C LEU A 3 6.61 6.67 -21.11
N ASP A 4 7.57 7.20 -20.35
CA ASP A 4 7.26 7.87 -19.09
C ASP A 4 6.49 9.17 -19.34
N GLN A 5 6.88 9.90 -20.40
CA GLN A 5 6.18 11.10 -20.86
C GLN A 5 4.78 10.75 -21.37
N MET A 6 4.65 9.68 -22.15
CA MET A 6 3.35 9.19 -22.63
C MET A 6 2.42 8.84 -21.47
N LEU A 7 2.91 8.11 -20.46
CA LEU A 7 2.11 7.77 -19.28
C LEU A 7 1.70 9.02 -18.49
N HIS A 8 2.60 9.98 -18.33
CA HIS A 8 2.25 11.27 -17.72
C HIS A 8 1.15 11.98 -18.51
N THR A 9 1.30 12.12 -19.83
CA THR A 9 0.34 12.79 -20.70
C THR A 9 -1.02 12.09 -20.69
N LEU A 10 -1.02 10.76 -20.79
CA LEU A 10 -2.22 9.95 -20.78
C LEU A 10 -2.99 10.08 -19.46
N VAL A 11 -2.29 10.09 -18.33
CA VAL A 11 -2.95 10.10 -17.01
C VAL A 11 -3.35 11.51 -16.58
N PHE A 12 -2.47 12.51 -16.77
CA PHE A 12 -2.63 13.83 -16.12
C PHE A 12 -2.98 14.96 -17.09
N VAL A 13 -2.86 14.76 -18.40
CA VAL A 13 -3.13 15.82 -19.40
C VAL A 13 -4.37 15.50 -20.22
N HIS A 14 -4.50 14.26 -20.72
CA HIS A 14 -5.64 13.81 -21.54
C HIS A 14 -6.16 12.44 -21.08
N PRO A 15 -6.72 12.33 -19.86
CA PRO A 15 -7.25 11.05 -19.38
C PRO A 15 -8.48 10.62 -20.18
N THR A 16 -8.50 9.36 -20.59
CA THR A 16 -9.65 8.74 -21.29
C THR A 16 -10.77 8.32 -20.34
N ALA A 17 -10.42 8.03 -19.08
CA ALA A 17 -11.33 7.82 -17.96
C ALA A 17 -11.08 8.84 -16.83
N SER A 18 -11.49 8.57 -15.59
CA SER A 18 -11.04 9.38 -14.45
C SER A 18 -9.53 9.16 -14.20
N ILE A 19 -8.84 10.18 -13.68
CA ILE A 19 -7.40 10.09 -13.37
C ILE A 19 -7.11 8.93 -12.41
N GLY A 20 -8.00 8.69 -11.44
CA GLY A 20 -7.87 7.58 -10.50
C GLY A 20 -7.93 6.21 -11.17
N GLU A 21 -8.86 6.02 -12.11
CA GLU A 21 -8.99 4.76 -12.88
C GLU A 21 -7.80 4.50 -13.79
N GLU A 22 -7.30 5.54 -14.48
CA GLU A 22 -6.10 5.43 -15.33
C GLU A 22 -4.87 5.09 -14.50
N LEU A 23 -4.65 5.80 -13.38
CA LEU A 23 -3.56 5.49 -12.46
C LEU A 23 -3.66 4.07 -11.90
N GLN A 24 -4.86 3.67 -11.49
CA GLN A 24 -5.11 2.32 -10.99
C GLN A 24 -4.72 1.29 -12.04
N SER A 25 -5.19 1.44 -13.27
CA SER A 25 -4.92 0.51 -14.36
C SER A 25 -3.42 0.41 -14.65
N VAL A 26 -2.72 1.55 -14.72
CA VAL A 26 -1.27 1.57 -14.94
C VAL A 26 -0.51 0.92 -13.78
N PHE A 27 -0.87 1.22 -12.53
CA PHE A 27 -0.22 0.62 -11.37
C PHE A 27 -0.47 -0.90 -11.29
N GLN A 28 -1.69 -1.36 -11.59
CA GLN A 28 -2.00 -2.80 -11.65
C GLN A 28 -1.13 -3.52 -12.68
N VAL A 29 -0.88 -2.91 -13.84
CA VAL A 29 0.02 -3.48 -14.85
C VAL A 29 1.47 -3.49 -14.35
N LEU A 30 1.92 -2.44 -13.66
CA LEU A 30 3.32 -2.32 -13.21
C LEU A 30 3.65 -3.19 -11.99
N LEU A 31 2.69 -3.45 -11.10
CA LEU A 31 2.90 -4.12 -9.82
C LEU A 31 3.54 -5.51 -9.92
N PRO A 32 3.08 -6.44 -10.80
CA PRO A 32 3.72 -7.75 -10.91
C PRO A 32 5.22 -7.66 -11.22
N PHE A 33 5.63 -6.66 -12.00
CA PHE A 33 7.03 -6.47 -12.40
C PHE A 33 7.93 -6.03 -11.23
N THR A 34 7.40 -5.51 -10.12
CA THR A 34 8.22 -5.13 -8.95
C THR A 34 8.76 -6.34 -8.19
N SER A 35 8.14 -7.50 -8.39
CA SER A 35 8.47 -8.76 -7.74
C SER A 35 9.25 -9.73 -8.63
N LEU A 36 9.62 -9.35 -9.87
CA LEU A 36 10.34 -10.24 -10.79
C LEU A 36 11.82 -10.40 -10.42
N GLN A 37 12.39 -11.57 -10.72
CA GLN A 37 13.83 -11.85 -10.57
C GLN A 37 14.72 -10.91 -11.39
N ASN A 38 14.25 -10.51 -12.57
CA ASN A 38 15.02 -9.65 -13.46
C ASN A 38 15.14 -8.22 -12.89
N ALA A 39 16.32 -7.92 -12.33
CA ALA A 39 16.70 -6.62 -11.77
C ALA A 39 16.36 -5.43 -12.69
N ALA A 40 16.68 -5.53 -13.99
CA ALA A 40 16.46 -4.44 -14.94
C ALA A 40 14.97 -4.20 -15.25
N VAL A 41 14.16 -5.26 -15.25
CA VAL A 41 12.69 -5.14 -15.41
C VAL A 41 12.09 -4.52 -14.14
N ARG A 42 12.46 -5.03 -12.97
CA ARG A 42 12.03 -4.51 -11.68
C ARG A 42 12.38 -3.04 -11.49
N GLN A 43 13.64 -2.66 -11.73
CA GLN A 43 14.10 -1.28 -11.61
C GLN A 43 13.30 -0.35 -12.53
N ARG A 44 12.99 -0.79 -13.76
CA ARG A 44 12.15 0.00 -14.68
C ARG A 44 10.72 0.15 -14.17
N ALA A 45 10.13 -0.91 -13.63
CA ALA A 45 8.78 -0.87 -13.07
C ALA A 45 8.70 0.09 -11.86
N VAL A 46 9.58 -0.08 -10.88
CA VAL A 46 9.65 0.78 -9.69
C VAL A 46 9.98 2.22 -10.07
N GLY A 47 10.86 2.45 -11.05
CA GLY A 47 11.17 3.78 -11.55
C GLY A 47 9.99 4.46 -12.22
N ARG A 48 9.12 3.73 -12.95
CA ARG A 48 7.88 4.27 -13.52
C ARG A 48 6.85 4.59 -12.44
N ILE A 49 6.69 3.69 -11.46
CA ILE A 49 5.83 3.92 -10.30
C ILE A 49 6.24 5.21 -9.61
N TRP A 50 7.54 5.38 -9.34
CA TRP A 50 8.07 6.60 -8.73
C TRP A 50 7.69 7.87 -9.52
N LYS A 51 7.92 7.89 -10.84
CA LYS A 51 7.59 9.06 -11.67
C LYS A 51 6.09 9.38 -11.65
N LEU A 52 5.23 8.36 -11.68
CA LEU A 52 3.78 8.54 -11.60
C LEU A 52 3.35 9.03 -10.22
N SER A 53 3.91 8.47 -9.13
CA SER A 53 3.69 8.97 -7.78
C SER A 53 4.13 10.43 -7.61
N HIS A 54 5.27 10.81 -8.22
CA HIS A 54 5.74 12.19 -8.22
C HIS A 54 4.78 13.12 -8.96
N SER A 55 4.32 12.71 -10.14
CA SER A 55 3.37 13.47 -10.96
C SER A 55 2.03 13.63 -10.26
N LEU A 56 1.55 12.57 -9.59
CA LEU A 56 0.37 12.61 -8.74
C LEU A 56 0.53 13.63 -7.60
N ALA A 57 1.67 13.60 -6.89
CA ALA A 57 1.92 14.55 -5.81
C ALA A 57 1.95 16.00 -6.33
N LEU A 58 2.60 16.26 -7.47
CA LEU A 58 2.60 17.58 -8.12
C LEU A 58 1.21 18.00 -8.56
N PHE A 59 0.43 17.08 -9.12
CA PHE A 59 -0.95 17.33 -9.54
C PHE A 59 -1.80 17.77 -8.34
N CYS A 60 -1.70 17.07 -7.22
CA CYS A 60 -2.38 17.44 -5.97
C CYS A 60 -1.89 18.79 -5.41
N GLN A 61 -0.59 19.11 -5.52
CA GLN A 61 -0.02 20.37 -5.04
C GLN A 61 -0.35 21.58 -5.90
N ALA A 62 -0.30 21.46 -7.23
CA ALA A 62 -0.68 22.53 -8.14
C ALA A 62 -2.14 22.96 -7.94
N TRP A 63 -3.00 22.02 -7.57
CA TRP A 63 -4.41 22.25 -7.24
C TRP A 63 -4.64 23.02 -5.92
N LEU A 64 -3.64 23.09 -5.03
CA LEU A 64 -3.71 23.84 -3.78
C LEU A 64 -3.38 25.33 -3.93
N HIS A 65 -2.55 25.69 -4.93
CA HIS A 65 -2.05 27.04 -5.13
C HIS A 65 -2.83 27.86 -6.16
N GLY A 66 -3.60 27.21 -7.04
CA GLY A 66 -4.50 27.89 -7.98
C GLY A 66 -5.78 28.37 -7.28
N SER A 67 -6.12 29.65 -7.44
CA SER A 67 -7.35 30.27 -6.93
C SER A 67 -8.65 29.79 -7.63
N MET A 68 -8.72 28.51 -7.99
CA MET A 68 -9.89 27.87 -8.56
C MET A 68 -10.66 27.24 -7.39
N GLY A 69 -11.80 27.86 -7.05
CA GLY A 69 -12.54 27.67 -5.80
C GLY A 69 -12.84 26.23 -5.37
N ARG A 70 -13.17 26.09 -4.07
CA ARG A 70 -13.64 24.88 -3.36
C ARG A 70 -13.72 23.64 -4.26
N ILE A 71 -12.63 22.89 -4.29
CA ILE A 71 -12.65 21.56 -4.89
C ILE A 71 -13.67 20.75 -4.10
N SER A 72 -14.72 20.28 -4.78
CA SER A 72 -15.71 19.39 -4.17
C SER A 72 -15.02 18.08 -3.79
N LEU A 73 -15.29 17.57 -2.58
CA LEU A 73 -14.97 16.21 -2.13
C LEU A 73 -15.26 15.14 -3.21
N ALA A 74 -16.23 15.40 -4.11
CA ALA A 74 -16.55 14.57 -5.25
C ALA A 74 -15.35 14.30 -6.19
N ARG A 75 -14.53 15.31 -6.52
CA ARG A 75 -13.36 15.14 -7.39
C ARG A 75 -12.20 14.41 -6.71
N TYR A 76 -12.10 14.50 -5.38
CA TYR A 76 -11.15 13.70 -4.63
C TYR A 76 -11.55 12.22 -4.59
N LYS A 77 -12.86 11.93 -4.52
CA LYS A 77 -13.38 10.56 -4.64
C LYS A 77 -13.05 9.94 -6.00
N GLU A 78 -12.97 10.73 -7.07
CA GLU A 78 -12.50 10.28 -8.41
C GLU A 78 -11.00 9.96 -8.44
N LEU A 79 -10.22 10.43 -7.48
CA LEU A 79 -8.78 10.15 -7.33
C LEU A 79 -8.50 9.01 -6.34
N ARG A 80 -9.54 8.21 -6.01
CA ARG A 80 -9.34 7.00 -5.21
C ARG A 80 -8.40 6.07 -5.96
N LEU A 81 -7.43 5.54 -5.22
CA LEU A 81 -6.47 4.55 -5.68
C LEU A 81 -6.73 3.24 -4.92
N PRO A 82 -7.65 2.39 -5.39
CA PRO A 82 -7.99 1.15 -4.70
C PRO A 82 -6.79 0.23 -4.46
N VAL A 83 -5.75 0.34 -5.30
CA VAL A 83 -4.52 -0.47 -5.19
C VAL A 83 -3.44 0.16 -4.30
N LEU A 84 -3.74 1.23 -3.57
CA LEU A 84 -2.74 1.97 -2.79
C LEU A 84 -2.05 1.10 -1.73
N GLY A 85 -2.80 0.26 -1.03
CA GLY A 85 -2.26 -0.67 -0.04
C GLY A 85 -1.26 -1.65 -0.64
N GLN A 86 -1.62 -2.27 -1.76
CA GLN A 86 -0.75 -3.18 -2.50
C GLN A 86 0.48 -2.48 -3.09
N LEU A 87 0.29 -1.26 -3.60
CA LEU A 87 1.35 -0.44 -4.17
C LEU A 87 2.41 -0.09 -3.13
N VAL A 88 1.97 0.45 -1.98
CA VAL A 88 2.85 0.78 -0.87
C VAL A 88 3.54 -0.47 -0.34
N GLY A 89 2.82 -1.58 -0.17
CA GLY A 89 3.43 -2.83 0.28
C GLY A 89 4.52 -3.35 -0.63
N SER A 90 4.29 -3.32 -1.94
CA SER A 90 5.28 -3.75 -2.94
C SER A 90 6.52 -2.84 -2.93
N LEU A 91 6.33 -1.52 -2.81
CA LEU A 91 7.43 -0.56 -2.73
C LEU A 91 8.23 -0.72 -1.44
N VAL A 92 7.57 -0.93 -0.30
CA VAL A 92 8.26 -1.18 0.97
C VAL A 92 9.11 -2.44 0.89
N LEU A 93 8.59 -3.52 0.31
CA LEU A 93 9.37 -4.73 0.08
C LEU A 93 10.54 -4.50 -0.88
N CYS A 94 10.38 -3.62 -1.88
CA CYS A 94 11.46 -3.23 -2.79
C CYS A 94 12.59 -2.45 -2.10
N CYS A 95 12.37 -1.86 -0.92
CA CYS A 95 13.42 -1.19 -0.16
C CYS A 95 14.51 -2.16 0.35
N ALA A 96 14.22 -3.47 0.41
CA ALA A 96 15.19 -4.49 0.81
C ALA A 96 16.14 -4.95 -0.31
N TYR A 97 15.90 -4.57 -1.57
CA TYR A 97 16.81 -4.95 -2.64
C TYR A 97 18.16 -4.25 -2.50
N GLN A 98 19.23 -5.00 -2.78
CA GLN A 98 20.61 -4.49 -2.76
C GLN A 98 20.87 -3.51 -3.92
N GLU A 99 20.04 -3.55 -4.96
CA GLU A 99 20.09 -2.62 -6.08
C GLU A 99 19.77 -1.19 -5.64
N ASP A 100 20.81 -0.37 -5.57
CA ASP A 100 20.70 0.99 -5.08
C ASP A 100 19.68 1.83 -5.88
N ARG A 101 19.53 1.59 -7.19
CA ARG A 101 18.53 2.28 -8.02
C ARG A 101 17.09 1.87 -7.70
N THR A 102 16.82 0.56 -7.59
CA THR A 102 15.48 0.04 -7.26
C THR A 102 15.05 0.54 -5.88
N ARG A 103 15.95 0.42 -4.89
CA ARG A 103 15.72 0.90 -3.52
C ARG A 103 15.47 2.40 -3.48
N ARG A 104 16.30 3.22 -4.15
CA ARG A 104 16.10 4.68 -4.19
C ARG A 104 14.77 5.06 -4.84
N SER A 105 14.41 4.47 -5.97
CA SER A 105 13.13 4.72 -6.61
C SER A 105 11.95 4.30 -5.73
N ALA A 106 12.05 3.19 -5.01
CA ALA A 106 11.01 2.75 -4.08
C ALA A 106 10.82 3.75 -2.93
N VAL A 107 11.90 4.18 -2.29
CA VAL A 107 11.88 5.19 -1.22
C VAL A 107 11.30 6.52 -1.72
N SER A 108 11.71 6.98 -2.91
CA SER A 108 11.18 8.22 -3.49
C SER A 108 9.70 8.11 -3.86
N ALA A 109 9.26 6.97 -4.40
CA ALA A 109 7.84 6.71 -4.65
C ALA A 109 7.02 6.76 -3.37
N LEU A 110 7.48 6.08 -2.31
CA LEU A 110 6.84 6.09 -0.99
C LEU A 110 6.73 7.52 -0.44
N ARG A 111 7.77 8.35 -0.57
CA ARG A 111 7.70 9.76 -0.13
C ARG A 111 6.58 10.53 -0.82
N HIS A 112 6.44 10.38 -2.14
CA HIS A 112 5.38 11.08 -2.89
C HIS A 112 3.98 10.53 -2.59
N LEU A 113 3.84 9.20 -2.44
CA LEU A 113 2.58 8.59 -2.05
C LEU A 113 2.16 8.99 -0.63
N TYR A 114 3.12 9.15 0.28
CA TYR A 114 2.83 9.64 1.62
C TYR A 114 2.33 11.08 1.59
N ALA A 115 2.98 11.96 0.82
CA ALA A 115 2.49 13.33 0.61
C ALA A 115 1.05 13.35 0.06
N PHE A 116 0.75 12.50 -0.91
CA PHE A 116 -0.61 12.32 -1.44
C PHE A 116 -1.62 11.91 -0.36
N ILE A 117 -1.27 10.96 0.53
CA ILE A 117 -2.15 10.52 1.61
C ILE A 117 -2.35 11.60 2.69
N LEU A 118 -1.32 12.41 2.97
CA LEU A 118 -1.49 13.54 3.89
C LEU A 118 -2.46 14.57 3.33
N GLU A 119 -2.40 14.84 2.03
CA GLU A 119 -3.40 15.67 1.38
C GLU A 119 -4.79 15.03 1.46
N ARG A 120 -4.92 13.71 1.20
CA ARG A 120 -6.18 12.99 1.40
C ARG A 120 -6.80 13.27 2.78
N ALA A 121 -6.00 13.02 3.81
CA ALA A 121 -6.44 13.12 5.20
C ALA A 121 -6.88 14.55 5.54
N ARG A 122 -6.19 15.56 4.98
CA ARG A 122 -6.55 16.97 5.15
C ARG A 122 -7.94 17.29 4.57
N TRP A 123 -8.27 16.76 3.39
CA TRP A 123 -9.56 17.00 2.74
C TRP A 123 -10.71 16.23 3.38
N GLU A 124 -10.41 15.07 3.96
CA GLU A 124 -11.41 14.21 4.62
C GLU A 124 -11.71 14.63 6.06
N SER A 125 -10.84 15.44 6.67
CA SER A 125 -11.12 16.06 7.96
C SER A 125 -12.10 17.23 7.80
N PRO A 126 -13.26 17.23 8.49
CA PRO A 126 -14.13 18.40 8.53
C PRO A 126 -13.34 19.62 9.00
N GLN A 127 -13.49 20.76 8.31
CA GLN A 127 -12.99 22.05 8.79
C GLN A 127 -13.79 22.43 10.05
N GLY A 128 -13.33 21.95 11.20
CA GLY A 128 -14.02 22.04 12.48
C GLY A 128 -13.20 21.35 13.56
N GLU A 129 -12.03 21.94 13.84
CA GLU A 129 -11.22 21.89 15.06
C GLU A 129 -11.21 20.60 15.91
N ASP A 130 -10.16 19.81 15.73
CA ASP A 130 -9.50 19.10 16.83
C ASP A 130 -8.04 19.58 16.85
N GLN A 131 -7.61 20.29 17.91
CA GLN A 131 -6.20 20.69 18.08
C GLN A 131 -5.25 19.49 18.01
N GLU A 132 -5.71 18.32 18.44
CA GLU A 132 -4.96 17.07 18.37
C GLU A 132 -4.78 16.58 16.93
N LYS A 133 -5.79 16.71 16.07
CA LYS A 133 -5.67 16.40 14.63
C LYS A 133 -4.75 17.38 13.91
N LEU A 134 -4.77 18.66 14.30
CA LEU A 134 -3.89 19.67 13.72
C LEU A 134 -2.42 19.41 14.09
N LYS A 135 -2.11 19.20 15.38
CA LYS A 135 -0.77 18.80 15.85
C LYS A 135 -0.29 17.53 15.17
N GLN A 136 -1.19 16.55 15.05
CA GLN A 136 -0.90 15.30 14.37
C GLN A 136 -0.50 15.52 12.90
N TRP A 137 -1.25 16.37 12.19
CA TRP A 137 -0.94 16.71 10.81
C TRP A 137 0.39 17.46 10.68
N GLU A 138 0.70 18.38 11.58
CA GLU A 138 2.00 19.09 11.62
C GLU A 138 3.16 18.11 11.81
N ASP A 139 3.03 17.15 12.72
CA ASP A 139 4.02 16.10 12.95
C ASP A 139 4.20 15.20 11.71
N ASP A 140 3.10 14.83 11.06
CA ASP A 140 3.13 14.01 9.85
C ASP A 140 3.70 14.77 8.65
N HIS A 141 3.41 16.06 8.53
CA HIS A 141 3.99 16.94 7.52
C HIS A 141 5.50 17.12 7.75
N LYS A 142 5.91 17.36 9.00
CA LYS A 142 7.33 17.42 9.39
C LYS A 142 8.06 16.13 9.02
N PHE A 143 7.45 14.97 9.27
CA PHE A 143 8.01 13.68 8.86
C PHE A 143 8.16 13.55 7.33
N SER A 144 7.17 14.00 6.56
CA SER A 144 7.23 14.03 5.09
C SER A 144 8.42 14.87 4.57
N LEU A 145 8.73 15.97 5.27
CA LEU A 145 9.91 16.79 5.01
C LEU A 145 11.21 16.08 5.44
N SER A 146 11.22 15.42 6.61
CA SER A 146 12.38 14.75 7.21
C SER A 146 12.43 13.23 6.94
N TRP A 147 12.03 12.81 5.74
CA TRP A 147 11.82 11.41 5.36
C TRP A 147 12.92 10.45 5.83
N THR A 148 12.54 9.28 6.37
CA THR A 148 13.48 8.26 6.88
C THR A 148 13.61 7.06 5.92
N THR A 149 14.72 6.33 6.03
CA THR A 149 14.92 5.02 5.37
C THR A 149 14.49 3.84 6.25
N ASN A 150 14.10 4.08 7.51
CA ASN A 150 13.62 3.04 8.40
C ASN A 150 12.25 2.52 7.96
N VAL A 151 12.23 1.29 7.43
CA VAL A 151 11.05 0.65 6.88
C VAL A 151 9.91 0.52 7.91
N THR A 152 10.21 0.15 9.15
CA THR A 152 9.19 0.00 10.19
C THR A 152 8.47 1.33 10.47
N VAL A 153 9.22 2.43 10.53
CA VAL A 153 8.64 3.77 10.72
C VAL A 153 7.79 4.17 9.52
N ILE A 154 8.25 3.90 8.29
CA ILE A 154 7.48 4.14 7.07
C ILE A 154 6.14 3.39 7.14
N VAL A 155 6.17 2.10 7.47
CA VAL A 155 4.98 1.23 7.51
C VAL A 155 3.95 1.73 8.51
N LEU A 156 4.38 2.08 9.73
CA LEU A 156 3.50 2.61 10.76
C LEU A 156 2.82 3.92 10.31
N ARG A 157 3.57 4.80 9.64
CA ARG A 157 3.04 6.08 9.13
C ARG A 157 1.99 5.87 8.04
N PHE A 158 2.25 5.00 7.07
CA PHE A 158 1.23 4.65 6.07
C PHE A 158 0.01 3.99 6.68
N ALA A 159 0.22 3.00 7.55
CA ALA A 159 -0.85 2.29 8.22
C ALA A 159 -1.74 3.27 9.00
N LYS A 160 -1.20 4.29 9.64
CA LYS A 160 -1.99 5.29 10.36
C LYS A 160 -3.09 5.96 9.51
N HIS A 161 -2.82 6.22 8.24
CA HIS A 161 -3.73 6.96 7.35
C HIS A 161 -4.45 6.09 6.32
N PHE A 162 -4.23 4.77 6.35
CA PHE A 162 -4.88 3.82 5.46
C PHE A 162 -6.29 3.47 5.92
N TYR A 163 -7.21 3.37 4.96
CA TYR A 163 -8.49 2.73 5.18
C TYR A 163 -8.30 1.24 5.49
N SER A 164 -9.33 0.62 6.08
CA SER A 164 -9.30 -0.81 6.42
C SER A 164 -8.93 -1.68 5.22
N SER A 165 -9.55 -1.45 4.05
CA SER A 165 -9.25 -2.19 2.83
C SER A 165 -7.81 -2.00 2.33
N GLU A 166 -7.24 -0.80 2.45
CA GLU A 166 -5.86 -0.51 2.04
C GLU A 166 -4.85 -1.18 2.99
N LYS A 167 -5.14 -1.21 4.30
CA LYS A 167 -4.37 -2.00 5.26
C LYS A 167 -4.43 -3.48 4.93
N THR A 168 -5.61 -4.00 4.61
CA THR A 168 -5.78 -5.39 4.19
C THR A 168 -4.95 -5.69 2.96
N ASP A 169 -4.98 -4.86 1.91
CA ASP A 169 -4.18 -5.06 0.71
C ASP A 169 -2.67 -5.02 1.00
N PHE A 170 -2.24 -4.18 1.93
CA PHE A 170 -0.86 -4.13 2.42
C PHE A 170 -0.49 -5.45 3.15
N ILE A 171 -1.34 -5.93 4.07
CA ILE A 171 -1.14 -7.21 4.76
C ILE A 171 -1.07 -8.37 3.77
N LEU A 172 -1.97 -8.40 2.78
CA LEU A 172 -1.98 -9.43 1.74
C LEU A 172 -0.69 -9.40 0.89
N THR A 173 -0.14 -8.21 0.64
CA THR A 173 1.13 -8.05 -0.07
C THR A 173 2.31 -8.54 0.77
N ALA A 174 2.31 -8.25 2.07
CA ALA A 174 3.31 -8.81 3.00
C ALA A 174 3.22 -10.34 3.04
N LEU A 175 2.00 -10.90 3.10
CA LEU A 175 1.78 -12.34 3.06
C LEU A 175 2.29 -12.99 1.77
N GLN A 176 2.03 -12.36 0.61
CA GLN A 176 2.61 -12.79 -0.66
C GLN A 176 4.15 -12.72 -0.63
N GLY A 177 4.70 -11.67 -0.02
CA GLY A 177 6.14 -11.50 0.15
C GLY A 177 6.83 -12.59 0.96
N MET A 178 6.08 -13.27 1.84
CA MET A 178 6.58 -14.40 2.65
C MET A 178 6.59 -15.75 1.92
N SER A 179 5.97 -15.85 0.74
CA SER A 179 5.94 -17.10 -0.04
C SER A 179 7.32 -17.50 -0.58
N ASP A 180 7.58 -18.79 -0.68
CA ASP A 180 8.86 -19.36 -1.11
C ASP A 180 9.22 -19.01 -2.56
N CYS A 181 8.21 -18.74 -3.40
CA CYS A 181 8.38 -18.30 -4.78
C CYS A 181 8.52 -16.77 -4.94
N SER A 182 8.41 -16.03 -3.84
CA SER A 182 8.59 -14.57 -3.82
C SER A 182 10.05 -14.20 -3.99
N ASN A 183 10.32 -13.13 -4.75
CA ASN A 183 11.65 -12.53 -4.81
C ASN A 183 11.88 -11.44 -3.76
N TYR A 184 10.88 -11.18 -2.91
CA TYR A 184 11.01 -10.28 -1.78
C TYR A 184 11.72 -10.95 -0.60
N SER A 185 12.26 -10.14 0.30
CA SER A 185 12.81 -10.64 1.57
C SER A 185 11.69 -11.17 2.46
N THR A 186 11.66 -12.48 2.69
CA THR A 186 10.73 -13.14 3.62
C THR A 186 10.82 -12.55 5.03
N GLN A 187 12.04 -12.27 5.51
CA GLN A 187 12.26 -11.65 6.81
C GLN A 187 11.63 -10.26 6.91
N LEU A 188 11.80 -9.43 5.87
CA LEU A 188 11.17 -8.11 5.86
C LEU A 188 9.66 -8.27 5.83
N ALA A 189 9.13 -9.10 4.94
CA ALA A 189 7.69 -9.36 4.79
C ALA A 189 7.03 -9.83 6.10
N ALA A 190 7.67 -10.76 6.83
CA ALA A 190 7.21 -11.21 8.15
C ALA A 190 7.23 -10.09 9.20
N THR A 191 8.21 -9.19 9.12
CA THR A 191 8.29 -7.99 9.98
C THR A 191 7.17 -7.01 9.65
N LEU A 192 6.89 -6.79 8.35
CA LEU A 192 5.77 -5.94 7.92
C LEU A 192 4.44 -6.46 8.45
N MET A 193 4.21 -7.78 8.34
CA MET A 193 2.98 -8.40 8.84
C MET A 193 2.82 -8.18 10.34
N GLY A 194 3.88 -8.38 11.14
CA GLY A 194 3.85 -8.11 12.57
C GLY A 194 3.52 -6.65 12.91
N VAL A 195 4.13 -5.69 12.20
CA VAL A 195 3.91 -4.24 12.42
C VAL A 195 2.49 -3.82 12.04
N LEU A 196 2.00 -4.28 10.89
CA LEU A 196 0.68 -3.90 10.37
C LEU A 196 -0.47 -4.40 11.24
N MET A 197 -0.26 -5.48 11.99
CA MET A 197 -1.29 -6.12 12.80
C MET A 197 -1.53 -5.47 14.16
N VAL A 198 -0.53 -4.77 14.73
CA VAL A 198 -0.59 -4.28 16.12
C VAL A 198 -1.84 -3.42 16.38
N ASP A 199 -2.15 -2.49 15.47
CA ASP A 199 -3.24 -1.52 15.63
C ASP A 199 -4.36 -1.69 14.60
N PHE A 200 -4.41 -2.85 13.92
CA PHE A 200 -5.43 -3.06 12.90
C PHE A 200 -6.74 -3.53 13.53
N LYS A 201 -7.86 -2.90 13.15
CA LYS A 201 -9.21 -3.33 13.50
C LYS A 201 -9.91 -3.77 12.22
N PRO A 202 -9.78 -5.04 11.82
CA PRO A 202 -10.28 -5.51 10.53
C PRO A 202 -11.81 -5.51 10.52
N ALA A 203 -12.41 -5.17 9.37
CA ALA A 203 -13.82 -5.45 9.13
C ALA A 203 -14.02 -6.96 8.88
N PRO A 204 -15.23 -7.51 9.00
CA PRO A 204 -15.50 -8.93 8.73
C PRO A 204 -15.03 -9.39 7.34
N THR A 205 -15.16 -8.50 6.34
CA THR A 205 -14.68 -8.75 4.97
C THR A 205 -13.16 -8.80 4.86
N ASP A 206 -12.44 -8.00 5.66
CA ASP A 206 -10.98 -8.02 5.75
C ASP A 206 -10.49 -9.33 6.38
N VAL A 207 -11.12 -9.75 7.49
CA VAL A 207 -10.84 -11.04 8.15
C VAL A 207 -10.98 -12.18 7.15
N GLN A 208 -12.07 -12.21 6.39
CA GLN A 208 -12.28 -13.24 5.38
C GLN A 208 -11.17 -13.26 4.33
N ARG A 209 -10.78 -12.10 3.80
CA ARG A 209 -9.72 -11.99 2.80
C ARG A 209 -8.38 -12.48 3.33
N ILE A 210 -8.03 -12.10 4.57
CA ILE A 210 -6.76 -12.51 5.21
C ILE A 210 -6.75 -14.01 5.47
N VAL A 211 -7.82 -14.58 6.05
CA VAL A 211 -7.92 -16.02 6.33
C VAL A 211 -7.81 -16.84 5.04
N MET A 212 -8.53 -16.45 3.99
CA MET A 212 -8.47 -17.14 2.69
C MET A 212 -7.06 -17.08 2.09
N ALA A 213 -6.39 -15.93 2.20
CA ALA A 213 -5.04 -15.78 1.67
C ALA A 213 -4.04 -16.64 2.44
N ILE A 214 -4.11 -16.66 3.77
CA ILE A 214 -3.27 -17.53 4.61
C ILE A 214 -3.50 -19.00 4.27
N HIS A 215 -4.75 -19.40 4.11
CA HIS A 215 -5.09 -20.78 3.74
C HIS A 215 -4.46 -21.17 2.40
N ARG A 216 -4.56 -20.30 1.38
CA ARG A 216 -3.96 -20.51 0.05
C ARG A 216 -2.43 -20.54 0.07
N SER A 217 -1.80 -19.70 0.88
CA SER A 217 -0.34 -19.59 0.93
C SER A 217 0.31 -20.60 1.88
N ARG A 218 -0.45 -21.32 2.71
CA ARG A 218 0.07 -22.22 3.75
C ARG A 218 1.11 -23.22 3.25
N LYS A 219 0.87 -23.85 2.09
CA LYS A 219 1.79 -24.85 1.50
C LYS A 219 3.01 -24.21 0.80
N LEU A 220 2.97 -22.90 0.58
CA LEU A 220 3.97 -22.14 -0.16
C LEU A 220 4.89 -21.32 0.78
N ILE A 221 4.81 -21.53 2.09
CA ILE A 221 5.58 -20.80 3.09
C ILE A 221 6.28 -21.84 3.97
N THR A 222 7.56 -22.09 3.69
CA THR A 222 8.37 -23.08 4.42
C THR A 222 9.30 -22.43 5.44
N GLU A 223 9.61 -21.14 5.29
CA GLU A 223 10.50 -20.42 6.21
C GLU A 223 9.87 -20.32 7.62
N GLU A 224 10.65 -20.68 8.64
CA GLU A 224 10.14 -20.90 9.99
C GLU A 224 9.59 -19.62 10.64
N ARG A 225 10.26 -18.48 10.45
CA ARG A 225 9.79 -17.19 10.98
C ARG A 225 8.47 -16.79 10.33
N ALA A 226 8.33 -16.92 9.01
CA ALA A 226 7.09 -16.65 8.30
C ALA A 226 5.95 -17.57 8.76
N GLN A 227 6.23 -18.87 8.97
CA GLN A 227 5.26 -19.80 9.55
C GLN A 227 4.83 -19.38 10.96
N ARG A 228 5.79 -19.03 11.85
CA ARG A 228 5.49 -18.54 13.19
C ARG A 228 4.65 -17.26 13.16
N THR A 229 4.97 -16.32 12.27
CA THR A 229 4.19 -15.09 12.06
C THR A 229 2.75 -15.40 11.66
N ILE A 230 2.54 -16.34 10.73
CA ILE A 230 1.19 -16.77 10.32
C ILE A 230 0.44 -17.46 11.45
N GLN A 231 1.10 -18.37 12.18
CA GLN A 231 0.49 -19.07 13.31
C GLN A 231 0.02 -18.10 14.38
N ASN A 232 0.81 -17.08 14.68
CA ASN A 232 0.46 -16.02 15.63
C ASN A 232 -0.68 -15.11 15.11
N THR A 233 -0.95 -15.11 13.80
CA THR A 233 -2.01 -14.30 13.20
C THR A 233 -3.40 -14.87 13.45
N PHE A 234 -3.55 -16.19 13.50
CA PHE A 234 -4.87 -16.81 13.68
C PHE A 234 -5.54 -16.47 15.02
N PRO A 235 -4.87 -16.57 16.19
CA PRO A 235 -5.46 -16.17 17.46
C PRO A 235 -5.89 -14.71 17.46
N TRP A 236 -5.11 -13.83 16.82
CA TRP A 236 -5.43 -12.42 16.71
C TRP A 236 -6.68 -12.15 15.84
N LEU A 237 -6.81 -12.84 14.70
CA LEU A 237 -8.01 -12.76 13.86
C LEU A 237 -9.25 -13.25 14.63
N ALA A 238 -9.12 -14.38 15.33
CA ALA A 238 -10.19 -14.95 16.14
C ALA A 238 -10.59 -14.03 17.30
N ALA A 239 -9.63 -13.35 17.93
CA ALA A 239 -9.91 -12.36 18.97
C ALA A 239 -10.57 -11.09 18.42
N SER A 240 -10.23 -10.69 17.19
CA SER A 240 -10.75 -9.48 16.55
C SER A 240 -12.20 -9.65 16.07
N ASP A 241 -12.51 -10.77 15.42
CA ASP A 241 -13.87 -11.15 15.01
C ASP A 241 -14.02 -12.69 15.00
N PRO A 242 -14.51 -13.28 16.10
CA PRO A 242 -14.66 -14.72 16.22
C PRO A 242 -15.62 -15.31 15.18
N CYS A 243 -16.71 -14.60 14.87
CA CYS A 243 -17.74 -15.06 13.94
C CYS A 243 -17.21 -15.08 12.50
N ALA A 244 -16.62 -13.96 12.05
CA ALA A 244 -16.06 -13.88 10.70
C ALA A 244 -14.91 -14.88 10.51
N THR A 245 -14.07 -15.07 11.54
CA THR A 245 -12.98 -16.05 11.50
C THR A 245 -13.52 -17.47 11.36
N THR A 246 -14.49 -17.85 12.19
CA THR A 246 -15.11 -19.20 12.14
C THR A 246 -15.75 -19.48 10.79
N LEU A 247 -16.57 -18.54 10.27
CA LEU A 247 -17.21 -18.68 8.96
C LEU A 247 -16.18 -18.78 7.82
N SER A 248 -15.09 -18.01 7.90
CA SER A 248 -14.03 -18.04 6.89
C SER A 248 -13.26 -19.36 6.90
N LEU A 249 -13.01 -19.93 8.07
CA LEU A 249 -12.38 -21.24 8.21
C LEU A 249 -13.28 -22.36 7.66
N LEU A 250 -14.58 -22.33 7.95
CA LEU A 250 -15.56 -23.26 7.37
C LEU A 250 -15.62 -23.18 5.84
N ARG A 251 -15.51 -21.97 5.28
CA ARG A 251 -15.40 -21.80 3.81
C ARG A 251 -14.12 -22.43 3.25
N CYS A 252 -13.01 -22.36 3.98
CA CYS A 252 -11.76 -22.99 3.57
C CYS A 252 -11.82 -24.54 3.66
N SER A 253 -12.60 -25.11 4.58
CA SER A 253 -12.72 -26.57 4.69
C SER A 253 -13.47 -27.19 3.52
N HIS A 254 -14.53 -26.53 3.01
CA HIS A 254 -15.23 -27.01 1.81
C HIS A 254 -14.36 -26.97 0.54
N THR A 255 -13.27 -26.19 0.54
CA THR A 255 -12.29 -26.16 -0.54
C THR A 255 -11.16 -27.18 -0.39
N CYS A 256 -11.11 -27.94 0.72
CA CYS A 256 -10.11 -29.01 0.93
C CYS A 256 -10.49 -30.34 0.27
N ASP A 257 -11.74 -30.53 -0.15
CA ASP A 257 -12.23 -31.77 -0.79
C ASP A 257 -12.08 -31.78 -2.33
N LYS A 258 -11.13 -31.00 -2.89
CA LYS A 258 -10.81 -31.02 -4.33
C LYS A 258 -9.32 -31.02 -4.60
#